data_AF-A0A6F9C6C5-F1
#
_entry.id   AF-A0A6F9C6C5-F1
#
_cell.length_a   1.000
_cell.length_b   1.000
_cell.length_c   1.000
_cell.angle_alpha   90.00
_cell.angle_beta   90.00
_cell.angle_gamma   90.00
#
_symmetry.space_group_name_H-M   'P 1'
#
loop_
_entity.id
_entity.type
_entity.pdbx_description
1 polymer ?
#
loop_
_entity_poly.entity_id
_entity_poly.type
_entity_poly.pdbx_seq_one_letter_code
_entity_poly.pdbx_strand_id
1 'polypeptide(L)' 'MDRKEPPIYNDDSVGTFQYKLPFYETMELFIETLTGTCFELRVSPIETVISVKAKIQRLEVLLRAVL' A
#
# COMPACT_ATOMS: atom_id res chain seq x y z
N MET A 1 -8.97 -25.83 7.42
CA MET A 1 -7.95 -24.77 7.51
C MET A 1 -6.60 -25.44 7.32
N ASP A 2 -6.34 -25.95 6.11
CA ASP A 2 -5.05 -26.56 5.81
C ASP A 2 -4.05 -25.44 5.56
N ARG A 3 -3.13 -25.27 6.50
CA ARG A 3 -1.97 -24.39 6.33
C ARG A 3 -1.03 -25.08 5.36
N LYS A 4 -1.26 -24.88 4.06
CA LYS A 4 -0.36 -25.35 3.01
C LYS A 4 0.94 -24.57 3.15
N GLU A 5 2.02 -25.26 3.49
CA GLU A 5 3.35 -24.67 3.61
C GLU A 5 3.71 -23.93 2.31
N PRO A 6 4.36 -22.75 2.40
CA PRO A 6 4.72 -22.01 1.20
C PRO A 6 5.66 -22.86 0.34
N PRO A 7 5.45 -22.93 -0.99
CA PRO A 7 6.31 -23.72 -1.86
C PRO A 7 7.74 -23.16 -1.79
N ILE A 8 8.72 -24.05 -1.52
CA ILE A 8 10.13 -23.69 -1.57
C ILE A 8 10.54 -23.65 -3.04
N TYR A 9 10.87 -22.45 -3.53
CA TYR A 9 11.29 -22.24 -4.90
C TYR A 9 12.80 -22.01 -4.95
N ASN A 10 13.53 -23.04 -5.39
CA ASN A 10 14.89 -22.92 -5.89
C ASN A 10 14.84 -23.37 -7.35
N ASP A 11 14.52 -22.46 -8.26
CA ASP A 11 14.60 -22.72 -9.69
C ASP A 11 15.30 -21.54 -10.36
N ASP A 12 16.45 -21.84 -10.94
CA ASP A 12 17.39 -20.90 -11.56
C ASP A 12 16.92 -20.42 -12.94
N SER A 13 15.72 -20.80 -13.37
CA SER A 13 15.09 -20.29 -14.58
C SER A 13 14.23 -19.07 -14.28
N VAL A 14 14.81 -17.88 -14.47
CA VAL A 14 14.19 -16.56 -14.28
C VAL A 14 13.09 -16.32 -15.33
N GLY A 15 12.00 -17.09 -15.28
CA GLY A 15 10.72 -16.69 -15.85
C GLY A 15 10.04 -15.77 -14.85
N THR A 16 9.67 -14.56 -15.26
CA THR A 16 8.97 -13.60 -14.38
C THR A 16 7.66 -14.22 -13.89
N PHE A 17 7.70 -14.87 -12.72
CA PHE A 17 6.53 -15.38 -12.03
C PHE A 17 5.66 -14.17 -11.66
N GLN A 18 4.68 -13.89 -12.50
CA GLN A 18 3.66 -12.88 -12.25
C GLN A 18 2.75 -13.45 -11.16
N TYR A 19 3.07 -13.16 -9.90
CA TYR A 19 2.20 -13.45 -8.78
C TYR A 19 0.90 -12.65 -8.98
N LYS A 20 -0.13 -13.28 -9.55
CA LYS A 20 -1.46 -12.68 -9.66
C LYS A 20 -2.12 -12.75 -8.28
N LEU A 21 -1.64 -11.90 -7.38
CA LEU A 21 -2.15 -11.80 -6.02
C LEU A 21 -3.60 -11.26 -6.09
N PRO A 22 -4.55 -11.82 -5.33
CA PRO A 22 -5.95 -11.37 -5.32
C PRO A 22 -6.14 -10.06 -4.54
N PHE A 23 -5.08 -9.25 -4.39
CA PHE A 23 -5.22 -7.94 -3.79
C PHE A 23 -5.97 -7.06 -4.79
N TYR A 24 -7.07 -6.46 -4.33
CA TYR A 24 -7.74 -5.39 -5.05
C TYR A 24 -6.68 -4.39 -5.52
N GLU A 25 -6.79 -3.91 -6.77
CA GLU A 25 -5.82 -2.99 -7.39
C GLU A 25 -5.55 -1.74 -6.52
N THR A 26 -6.47 -1.44 -5.60
CA THR A 26 -6.38 -0.37 -4.61
C THR A 26 -6.74 -0.84 -3.20
N MET A 27 -6.05 -0.31 -2.20
CA MET A 27 -6.32 -0.38 -0.77
C MET A 27 -6.67 1.02 -0.25
N GLU A 28 -7.54 1.11 0.75
CA GLU A 28 -7.91 2.35 1.44
C GLU A 28 -7.21 2.45 2.80
N LEU A 29 -6.64 3.62 3.09
CA LEU A 29 -6.02 3.95 4.37
C LEU A 29 -6.80 5.09 5.03
N PHE A 30 -7.11 4.92 6.31
CA PHE A 30 -7.65 5.97 7.18
C PHE A 30 -6.51 6.54 8.01
N ILE A 31 -6.27 7.84 7.89
CA ILE A 31 -5.12 8.51 8.49
C ILE A 31 -5.65 9.59 9.43
N GLU A 32 -5.22 9.53 10.69
CA GLU A 32 -5.42 10.56 11.69
C GLU A 32 -4.07 11.21 12.01
N THR A 33 -4.00 12.52 11.85
CA THR A 33 -2.82 13.33 12.23
C THR A 33 -2.83 13.62 13.73
N LEU A 34 -1.67 13.95 14.31
CA LEU A 34 -1.58 14.36 15.71
C LEU A 34 -2.37 15.64 16.03
N THR A 35 -2.77 16.42 15.00
CA THR A 35 -3.63 17.60 15.15
C THR A 35 -5.13 17.26 15.09
N GLY A 36 -5.50 15.97 15.01
CA GLY A 36 -6.89 15.51 14.97
C GLY A 36 -7.56 15.64 13.60
N THR A 37 -6.79 15.89 12.53
CA THR A 37 -7.32 15.88 11.16
C THR A 37 -7.34 14.43 10.64
N CYS A 38 -8.51 13.97 10.20
CA CYS A 38 -8.72 12.65 9.63
C CYS A 38 -8.98 12.73 8.12
N PHE A 39 -8.37 11.86 7.34
CA PHE A 39 -8.62 11.76 5.90
C PHE A 39 -8.35 10.35 5.36
N GLU A 40 -8.93 10.08 4.19
CA GLU A 40 -8.80 8.82 3.46
C GLU A 40 -7.74 8.93 2.36
N LEU A 41 -6.96 7.87 2.16
CA LEU A 41 -5.97 7.77 1.09
C LEU A 41 -6.05 6.40 0.39
N ARG A 42 -6.29 6.43 -0.91
CA ARG A 42 -6.22 5.23 -1.77
C ARG A 42 -4.79 4.98 -2.24
N VAL A 43 -4.29 3.76 -2.04
CA VAL A 43 -2.91 3.34 -2.40
C VAL A 43 -2.94 2.01 -3.14
N SER A 44 -1.92 1.74 -3.95
CA SER A 44 -1.69 0.38 -4.46
C SER A 44 -0.92 -0.45 -3.42
N PRO A 45 -1.24 -1.75 -3.23
CA PRO A 45 -0.59 -2.61 -2.23
C PRO A 45 0.91 -2.84 -2.48
N ILE A 46 1.40 -2.55 -3.69
CA ILE A 46 2.82 -2.67 -4.05
C ILE A 46 3.61 -1.37 -3.87
N GLU A 47 2.96 -0.28 -3.45
CA GLU A 47 3.64 0.98 -3.21
C GLU A 47 4.58 0.90 -2.00
N THR A 48 5.74 1.52 -2.13
CA THR A 48 6.68 1.64 -1.02
C THR A 48 6.13 2.56 0.07
N VAL A 49 6.53 2.34 1.32
CA VAL A 49 6.18 3.24 2.43
C VAL A 49 6.64 4.68 2.16
N ILE A 50 7.78 4.87 1.48
CA ILE A 50 8.29 6.19 1.12
C ILE A 50 7.36 6.90 0.14
N SER A 51 6.86 6.20 -0.89
CA SER A 51 5.90 6.78 -1.84
C SER A 51 4.57 7.12 -1.19
N VAL A 52 4.09 6.28 -0.27
CA VAL A 52 2.87 6.56 0.51
C VAL A 52 3.06 7.79 1.40
N LYS A 53 4.19 7.92 2.11
CA LYS A 53 4.52 9.12 2.91
C LYS A 53 4.52 10.41 2.08
N ALA A 54 5.04 10.37 0.86
CA ALA A 54 5.01 11.52 -0.04
C ALA A 54 3.58 11.92 -0.45
N LYS A 55 2.68 10.94 -0.66
CA LYS A 55 1.26 11.21 -0.93
C LYS A 55 0.56 11.85 0.28
N ILE A 56 0.81 11.32 1.47
CA ILE A 56 0.31 11.85 2.74
C ILE A 56 0.72 13.31 2.91
N GLN A 57 2.00 13.63 2.74
CA GLN A 57 2.50 14.99 2.88
C GLN A 57 1.82 15.97 1.91
N ARG A 58 1.60 15.57 0.66
CA ARG A 58 0.90 16.43 -0.32
C ARG A 58 -0.55 16.70 0.07
N LEU A 59 -1.28 15.68 0.52
CA LEU A 59 -2.68 15.81 0.90
C LEU A 59 -2.84 16.61 2.20
N GLU A 60 -2.00 16.37 3.20
CA GLU A 60 -2.06 17.10 4.46
C GLU A 60 -1.79 18.60 4.24
N VAL A 61 -0.78 18.95 3.44
CA VAL A 61 -0.49 20.34 3.09
C VAL A 61 -1.68 20.98 2.37
N LEU A 62 -2.31 20.26 1.44
CA LEU A 62 -3.50 20.75 0.76
C LEU A 62 -4.67 20.97 1.72
N LEU A 63 -4.96 20.03 2.61
CA LEU A 63 -6.04 20.15 3.60
C LEU A 63 -5.81 21.34 4.54
N ARG A 64 -4.56 21.56 4.98
CA ARG A 64 -4.19 22.72 5.79
C ARG A 64 -4.29 24.06 5.05
N ALA A 65 -4.27 24.07 3.71
CA ALA A 65 -4.38 25.28 2.90
C ALA A 65 -5.83 25.68 2.58
N VAL A 66 -6.78 24.75 2.73
CA VAL A 66 -8.20 24.95 2.37
C VAL A 66 -9.06 25.27 3.61
N LEU A 67 -8.54 25.02 4.82
CA LEU A 67 -9.14 25.41 6.11
C LEU A 67 -8.55 26.72 6.61
#